data_AF-I1QYE5-F1
#
_entry.id   AF-I1QYE5-F1
#
_cell.length_a   1.000
_cell.length_b   1.000
_cell.length_c   1.000
_cell.angle_alpha   90.00
_cell.angle_beta   90.00
_cell.angle_gamma   90.00
#
_symmetry.space_group_name_H-M   'P 1'
#
loop_
_entity.id
_entity.type
_entity.pdbx_description
1 polymer ?
#
loop_
_entity_poly.entity_id
_entity_poly.type
_entity_poly.pdbx_seq_one_letter_code
_entity_poly.pdbx_strand_id
1 'polypeptide(L)'
;MDPKLLRAAGRGDYAVLEALLLGAAAAAAATPNQQVAIDVGSGQQSPLLLDAATTPQGDSALHVVAASGDGEGSLRCARTIYSHAARLLDRPNARGDTPLHCAARAGNAAMVRCLLDMAREEELAGSAGRVDEVMERQNGRRETALHDAVRLGDKQLVDHLISVHPRLARLPGGDGMSPLYLAVSLGHDHIAEALHQQGDELSYAGPAGQTALHAAVLRGKEFSFIYAIHVTQE
;
A
#
# COMPACT_ATOMS: atom_id res chain seq x y z
N MET A 1 -3.13 20.32 12.91
CA MET A 1 -2.74 18.89 12.93
C MET A 1 -3.38 18.26 14.16
N ASP A 2 -4.07 17.13 14.02
CA ASP A 2 -4.51 16.34 15.18
C ASP A 2 -3.54 15.16 15.40
N PRO A 3 -2.46 15.36 16.19
CA PRO A 3 -1.49 14.32 16.45
C PRO A 3 -2.06 13.17 17.28
N LYS A 4 -3.22 13.36 17.94
CA LYS A 4 -3.86 12.30 18.73
C LYS A 4 -4.56 11.31 17.81
N LEU A 5 -5.26 11.79 16.80
CA LEU A 5 -5.93 10.94 15.82
C LEU A 5 -4.93 10.04 15.09
N LEU A 6 -3.86 10.62 14.53
CA LEU A 6 -2.82 9.84 13.83
C LEU A 6 -2.11 8.85 14.76
N ARG A 7 -1.91 9.20 16.03
CA ARG A 7 -1.30 8.30 17.02
C ARG A 7 -2.23 7.15 17.40
N ALA A 8 -3.53 7.40 17.56
CA ALA A 8 -4.51 6.35 17.82
C ALA A 8 -4.59 5.38 16.63
N ALA A 9 -4.63 5.92 15.42
CA ALA A 9 -4.55 5.17 14.18
C ALA A 9 -3.27 4.30 14.14
N GLY A 10 -2.11 4.89 14.40
CA GLY A 10 -0.83 4.18 14.37
C GLY A 10 -0.62 3.14 15.47
N ARG A 11 -1.43 3.17 16.54
CA ARG A 11 -1.40 2.14 17.59
C ARG A 11 -2.48 1.07 17.41
N GLY A 12 -3.36 1.21 16.43
CA GLY A 12 -4.55 0.37 16.31
C GLY A 12 -5.53 0.56 17.49
N ASP A 13 -5.50 1.71 18.15
CA ASP A 13 -6.36 2.01 19.30
C ASP A 13 -7.74 2.47 18.80
N TYR A 14 -8.54 1.50 18.39
CA TYR A 14 -9.87 1.71 17.81
C TYR A 14 -10.79 2.52 18.73
N ALA A 15 -10.80 2.22 20.04
CA ALA A 15 -11.68 2.91 20.97
C ALA A 15 -11.37 4.41 21.07
N VAL A 16 -10.08 4.76 21.12
CA VAL A 16 -9.67 6.17 21.13
C VAL A 16 -9.91 6.83 19.78
N LEU A 17 -9.65 6.14 18.66
CA LEU A 17 -9.88 6.67 17.32
C LEU A 17 -11.36 6.97 17.08
N GLU A 18 -12.24 6.03 17.41
CA GLU A 18 -13.69 6.19 17.29
C GLU A 18 -14.22 7.30 18.19
N ALA A 19 -13.75 7.37 19.44
CA ALA A 19 -14.11 8.45 20.37
C ALA A 19 -13.68 9.83 19.85
N LEU A 20 -12.51 9.94 19.21
CA LEU A 20 -12.05 11.20 18.61
C LEU A 20 -12.91 11.60 17.40
N LEU A 21 -13.30 10.65 16.55
CA LEU A 21 -14.17 10.91 15.40
C LEU A 21 -15.59 11.31 15.82
N LEU A 22 -16.16 10.62 16.80
CA LEU A 22 -17.48 10.93 17.37
C LEU A 22 -17.47 12.23 18.18
N GLY A 23 -16.43 12.45 19.00
CA GLY A 23 -16.26 13.65 19.80
C GLY A 23 -16.08 14.91 18.96
N ALA A 24 -15.38 14.82 17.83
CA ALA A 24 -15.29 15.89 16.85
C ALA A 24 -16.65 16.22 16.21
N ALA A 25 -17.46 15.20 15.91
CA ALA A 25 -18.82 15.41 15.42
C ALA A 25 -19.73 16.08 16.47
N ALA A 26 -19.59 15.71 17.75
CA ALA A 26 -20.38 16.26 18.85
C ALA A 26 -19.97 17.71 19.21
N ALA A 27 -18.67 18.02 19.27
CA ALA A 27 -18.18 19.37 19.59
C ALA A 27 -18.61 20.41 18.53
N ALA A 28 -18.76 20.01 17.28
CA ALA A 28 -19.21 20.89 16.20
C ALA A 28 -20.72 21.16 16.21
N ALA A 29 -21.54 20.23 16.72
CA ALA A 29 -22.96 20.48 16.93
C ALA A 29 -23.23 21.55 18.01
N ALA A 30 -22.21 21.90 18.81
CA ALA A 30 -22.31 22.81 19.95
C ALA A 30 -21.84 24.26 19.68
N THR A 31 -21.39 24.62 18.47
CA THR A 31 -21.08 26.03 18.16
C THR A 31 -22.36 26.80 17.84
N PRO A 32 -22.77 27.82 18.63
CA PRO A 32 -23.90 28.67 18.30
C PRO A 32 -23.46 29.87 17.45
N ASN A 33 -24.33 30.27 16.51
CA ASN A 33 -24.28 31.46 15.64
C ASN A 33 -23.36 31.45 14.39
N GLN A 34 -23.94 31.10 13.24
CA GLN A 34 -24.42 32.13 12.30
C GLN A 34 -25.46 31.54 11.33
N GLN A 35 -26.62 32.19 11.29
CA GLN A 35 -27.82 31.80 10.55
C GLN A 35 -27.62 31.95 9.03
N VAL A 36 -27.55 30.84 8.28
CA VAL A 36 -28.16 30.73 6.95
C VAL A 36 -28.72 29.32 6.83
N ALA A 37 -30.04 29.22 6.77
CA ALA A 37 -30.75 27.96 6.62
C ALA A 37 -30.44 27.35 5.24
N ILE A 38 -29.70 26.25 5.22
CA ILE A 38 -29.79 25.25 4.16
C ILE A 38 -29.79 23.89 4.86
N ASP A 39 -30.95 23.27 4.86
CA ASP A 39 -31.20 21.92 5.34
C ASP A 39 -30.57 20.92 4.35
N VAL A 40 -29.39 20.38 4.69
CA VAL A 40 -28.82 19.16 4.09
C VAL A 40 -28.04 18.38 5.15
N GLY A 41 -28.61 17.25 5.56
CA GLY A 41 -27.93 15.99 5.93
C GLY A 41 -26.62 16.04 6.74
N SER A 42 -26.74 15.63 8.01
CA SER A 42 -25.71 15.00 8.85
C SER A 42 -24.48 14.40 8.13
N GLY A 43 -23.26 14.81 8.51
CA GLY A 43 -22.04 14.01 8.27
C GLY A 43 -20.79 14.73 7.76
N GLN A 44 -20.84 16.03 7.44
CA GLN A 44 -19.80 16.67 6.61
C GLN A 44 -18.47 17.05 7.31
N GLN A 45 -18.30 16.85 8.64
CA GLN A 45 -17.11 17.34 9.35
C GLN A 45 -16.13 16.27 9.86
N SER A 46 -16.55 15.02 10.10
CA SER A 46 -15.60 13.92 10.31
C SER A 46 -14.68 13.67 9.10
N PRO A 47 -15.14 13.83 7.83
CA PRO A 47 -14.25 13.76 6.68
C PRO A 47 -13.21 14.88 6.73
N LEU A 48 -13.61 16.13 7.01
CA LEU A 48 -12.68 17.28 7.07
C LEU A 48 -11.55 17.09 8.08
N LEU A 49 -11.82 16.46 9.23
CA LEU A 49 -10.78 16.15 10.22
C LEU A 49 -9.78 15.11 9.70
N LEU A 50 -10.28 14.00 9.14
CA LEU A 50 -9.46 12.96 8.53
C LEU A 50 -8.67 13.47 7.33
N ASP A 51 -9.22 14.45 6.63
CA ASP A 51 -8.65 15.07 5.44
C ASP A 51 -7.49 16.00 5.76
N ALA A 52 -7.60 16.73 6.87
CA ALA A 52 -6.58 17.64 7.37
C ALA A 52 -5.52 16.96 8.26
N ALA A 53 -5.82 15.77 8.80
CA ALA A 53 -4.88 15.00 9.61
C ALA A 53 -3.87 14.27 8.72
N THR A 54 -2.73 14.93 8.46
CA THR A 54 -1.60 14.33 7.75
C THR A 54 -0.30 14.39 8.55
N THR A 55 0.57 13.39 8.35
CA THR A 55 1.96 13.43 8.83
C THR A 55 2.78 14.48 8.04
N PRO A 56 4.00 14.84 8.49
CA PRO A 56 4.91 15.67 7.69
C PRO A 56 5.24 15.07 6.31
N GLN A 57 5.14 13.74 6.16
CA GLN A 57 5.33 13.01 4.90
C GLN A 57 4.05 12.97 4.04
N GLY A 58 2.98 13.63 4.48
CA GLY A 58 1.69 13.66 3.78
C GLY A 58 0.84 12.41 3.98
N ASP A 59 1.19 11.52 4.92
CA ASP A 59 0.43 10.31 5.18
C ASP A 59 -0.91 10.68 5.83
N SER A 60 -2.02 10.26 5.22
CA SER A 60 -3.33 10.32 5.87
C SER A 60 -3.42 9.31 7.03
N ALA A 61 -4.47 9.40 7.84
CA ALA A 61 -4.74 8.40 8.88
C ALA A 61 -4.78 6.96 8.33
N LEU A 62 -5.28 6.75 7.11
CA LEU A 62 -5.34 5.42 6.49
C LEU A 62 -3.95 4.90 6.10
N HIS A 63 -3.03 5.75 5.65
CA HIS A 63 -1.62 5.36 5.41
C HIS A 63 -0.94 4.95 6.70
N VAL A 64 -1.16 5.72 7.78
CA VAL A 64 -0.55 5.45 9.08
C VAL A 64 -1.03 4.10 9.59
N VAL A 65 -2.34 3.84 9.62
CA VAL A 65 -2.89 2.53 10.01
C VAL A 65 -2.34 1.42 9.11
N ALA A 66 -2.32 1.65 7.79
CA ALA A 66 -1.85 0.66 6.84
C ALA A 66 -0.40 0.23 7.07
N ALA A 67 0.48 1.17 7.45
CA ALA A 67 1.88 0.90 7.76
C ALA A 67 2.12 0.30 9.15
N SER A 68 1.20 0.52 10.11
CA SER A 68 1.47 0.27 11.54
C SER A 68 1.28 -1.17 11.98
N GLY A 69 0.36 -1.91 11.36
CA GLY A 69 0.12 -3.31 11.66
C GLY A 69 -1.20 -3.83 11.11
N ASP A 70 -1.42 -5.13 11.24
CA ASP A 70 -2.58 -5.83 10.67
C ASP A 70 -3.40 -6.63 11.70
N GLY A 71 -3.22 -6.34 12.99
CA GLY A 71 -4.09 -6.86 14.06
C GLY A 71 -5.49 -6.25 14.03
N GLU A 72 -6.43 -6.91 14.72
CA GLU A 72 -7.87 -6.56 14.75
C GLU A 72 -8.14 -5.06 15.02
N GLY A 73 -7.41 -4.45 15.95
CA GLY A 73 -7.55 -3.03 16.26
C GLY A 73 -7.20 -2.12 15.08
N SER A 74 -6.10 -2.42 14.36
CA SER A 74 -5.69 -1.70 13.16
C SER A 74 -6.69 -1.92 12.02
N LEU A 75 -7.17 -3.15 11.81
CA LEU A 75 -8.17 -3.45 10.78
C LEU A 75 -9.48 -2.69 11.02
N ARG A 76 -9.95 -2.63 12.28
CA ARG A 76 -11.12 -1.81 12.65
C ARG A 76 -10.87 -0.33 12.43
N CYS A 77 -9.71 0.19 12.84
CA CYS A 77 -9.34 1.57 12.55
C CYS A 77 -9.39 1.87 11.05
N ALA A 78 -8.85 1.01 10.20
CA ALA A 78 -8.87 1.17 8.75
C ALA A 78 -10.30 1.24 8.21
N ARG A 79 -11.16 0.31 8.64
CA ARG A 79 -12.58 0.25 8.24
C ARG A 79 -13.36 1.49 8.69
N THR A 80 -13.17 1.95 9.92
CA THR A 80 -13.82 3.16 10.43
C THR A 80 -13.32 4.41 9.71
N ILE A 81 -12.01 4.54 9.47
CA ILE A 81 -11.48 5.66 8.69
C ILE A 81 -12.08 5.67 7.28
N TYR A 82 -12.15 4.51 6.64
CA TYR A 82 -12.73 4.36 5.32
C TYR A 82 -14.23 4.68 5.29
N SER A 83 -15.03 4.23 6.26
CA SER A 83 -16.46 4.54 6.32
C SER A 83 -16.74 6.04 6.47
N HIS A 84 -15.84 6.78 7.11
CA HIS A 84 -15.94 8.24 7.24
C HIS A 84 -15.30 9.01 6.08
N ALA A 85 -14.31 8.43 5.38
CA ALA A 85 -13.56 9.10 4.33
C ALA A 85 -13.00 8.11 3.29
N ALA A 86 -13.89 7.49 2.50
CA ALA A 86 -13.55 6.47 1.50
C ALA A 86 -12.47 6.92 0.49
N ARG A 87 -12.52 8.21 0.11
CA ARG A 87 -11.53 8.86 -0.77
C ARG A 87 -10.06 8.73 -0.31
N LEU A 88 -9.81 8.42 0.96
CA LEU A 88 -8.46 8.21 1.47
C LEU A 88 -7.82 6.91 0.95
N LEU A 89 -8.61 5.98 0.41
CA LEU A 89 -8.13 4.73 -0.18
C LEU A 89 -7.17 4.97 -1.37
N ASP A 90 -7.43 6.03 -2.16
CA ASP A 90 -6.61 6.39 -3.34
C ASP A 90 -5.69 7.58 -3.13
N ARG A 91 -5.81 8.24 -1.98
CA ARG A 91 -5.08 9.48 -1.72
C ARG A 91 -3.58 9.16 -1.69
N PRO A 92 -2.74 9.82 -2.49
CA PRO A 92 -1.31 9.67 -2.39
C PRO A 92 -0.74 10.52 -1.23
N ASN A 93 0.29 10.01 -0.55
CA ASN A 93 1.15 10.81 0.32
C ASN A 93 2.20 11.60 -0.49
N ALA A 94 3.16 12.25 0.17
CA ALA A 94 4.20 13.05 -0.52
C ALA A 94 5.15 12.22 -1.39
N ARG A 95 5.21 10.90 -1.21
CA ARG A 95 5.98 9.96 -2.05
C ARG A 95 5.14 9.38 -3.20
N GLY A 96 3.86 9.76 -3.29
CA GLY A 96 2.90 9.15 -4.20
C GLY A 96 2.39 7.79 -3.74
N ASP A 97 2.81 7.29 -2.58
CA ASP A 97 2.33 6.01 -2.05
C ASP A 97 0.85 6.16 -1.66
N THR A 98 0.05 5.15 -1.98
CA THR A 98 -1.30 4.97 -1.41
C THR A 98 -1.22 4.10 -0.14
N PRO A 99 -2.31 3.99 0.66
CA PRO A 99 -2.33 3.08 1.80
C PRO A 99 -1.97 1.63 1.43
N LEU A 100 -2.33 1.16 0.23
CA LEU A 100 -1.97 -0.19 -0.22
C LEU A 100 -0.45 -0.38 -0.37
N HIS A 101 0.27 0.63 -0.86
CA HIS A 101 1.74 0.61 -0.92
C HIS A 101 2.34 0.54 0.49
N CYS A 102 1.83 1.35 1.42
CA CYS A 102 2.27 1.35 2.81
C CYS A 102 2.06 -0.01 3.49
N ALA A 103 0.89 -0.64 3.30
CA ALA A 103 0.61 -1.97 3.84
C ALA A 103 1.51 -3.05 3.23
N ALA A 104 1.70 -3.03 1.91
CA ALA A 104 2.55 -4.00 1.23
C ALA A 104 4.02 -3.88 1.66
N ARG A 105 4.54 -2.64 1.75
CA ARG A 105 5.90 -2.36 2.22
C ARG A 105 6.14 -2.78 3.67
N ALA A 106 5.10 -2.71 4.50
CA ALA A 106 5.17 -3.13 5.90
C ALA A 106 4.98 -4.65 6.09
N GLY A 107 4.57 -5.39 5.06
CA GLY A 107 4.26 -6.82 5.17
C GLY A 107 2.94 -7.12 5.88
N ASN A 108 2.06 -6.11 5.98
CA ASN A 108 0.79 -6.21 6.69
C ASN A 108 -0.26 -6.93 5.83
N ALA A 109 -0.10 -8.24 5.64
CA ALA A 109 -0.90 -9.02 4.68
C ALA A 109 -2.41 -9.00 4.97
N ALA A 110 -2.83 -9.04 6.25
CA ALA A 110 -4.25 -8.94 6.57
C ALA A 110 -4.81 -7.53 6.31
N MET A 111 -3.97 -6.49 6.45
CA MET A 111 -4.34 -5.12 6.09
C MET A 111 -4.46 -4.95 4.57
N VAL A 112 -3.55 -5.54 3.79
CA VAL A 112 -3.65 -5.56 2.31
C VAL A 112 -4.98 -6.17 1.88
N ARG A 113 -5.37 -7.31 2.45
CA ARG A 113 -6.68 -7.93 2.21
C ARG A 113 -7.83 -7.00 2.57
N CYS A 114 -7.77 -6.38 3.75
CA CYS A 114 -8.79 -5.44 4.20
C CYS A 114 -8.96 -4.25 3.25
N LEU A 115 -7.86 -3.69 2.73
CA LEU A 115 -7.90 -2.59 1.75
C LEU A 115 -8.52 -3.03 0.42
N LEU A 116 -8.18 -4.23 -0.06
CA LEU A 116 -8.76 -4.79 -1.29
C LEU A 116 -10.25 -5.14 -1.12
N ASP A 117 -10.66 -5.59 0.06
CA ASP A 117 -12.06 -5.86 0.36
C ASP A 117 -12.89 -4.56 0.37
N MET A 118 -12.33 -3.45 0.86
CA MET A 118 -12.96 -2.13 0.75
C MET A 118 -13.13 -1.72 -0.73
N ALA A 119 -12.12 -1.94 -1.58
CA ALA A 119 -12.22 -1.68 -3.01
C ALA A 119 -13.27 -2.57 -3.70
N ARG A 120 -13.38 -3.85 -3.30
CA ARG A 120 -14.42 -4.78 -3.79
C ARG A 120 -15.83 -4.34 -3.42
N GLU A 121 -16.01 -3.77 -2.23
CA GLU A 121 -17.29 -3.22 -1.80
C GLU A 121 -17.73 -2.04 -2.69
N GLU A 122 -16.80 -1.15 -3.07
CA GLU A 122 -17.06 -0.08 -4.05
C GLU A 122 -17.39 -0.66 -5.44
N GLU A 123 -16.69 -1.72 -5.84
CA GLU A 123 -16.95 -2.41 -7.11
C GLU A 123 -18.35 -3.00 -7.18
N LEU A 124 -18.76 -3.69 -6.12
CA LEU A 124 -20.12 -4.24 -5.97
C LEU A 124 -21.20 -3.14 -5.91
N ALA A 125 -20.84 -1.94 -5.45
CA ALA A 125 -21.73 -0.77 -5.43
C ALA A 125 -21.85 -0.04 -6.78
N GLY A 126 -21.13 -0.50 -7.82
CA GLY A 126 -21.25 -0.01 -9.19
C GLY A 126 -19.97 0.54 -9.80
N SER A 127 -18.85 0.56 -9.07
CA SER A 127 -17.55 0.99 -9.59
C SER A 127 -16.81 -0.17 -10.27
N ALA A 128 -17.28 -0.61 -11.44
CA ALA A 128 -16.67 -1.73 -12.16
C ALA A 128 -15.16 -1.53 -12.40
N GLY A 129 -14.34 -2.56 -12.11
CA GLY A 129 -12.88 -2.50 -12.28
C GLY A 129 -12.13 -1.79 -11.16
N ARG A 130 -12.81 -1.48 -10.04
CA ARG A 130 -12.22 -0.71 -8.94
C ARG A 130 -11.04 -1.41 -8.28
N VAL A 131 -11.09 -2.73 -8.11
CA VAL A 131 -9.95 -3.48 -7.55
C VAL A 131 -8.72 -3.33 -8.44
N ASP A 132 -8.89 -3.46 -9.76
CA ASP A 132 -7.80 -3.29 -10.73
C ASP A 132 -7.20 -1.88 -10.65
N GLU A 133 -8.04 -0.84 -10.58
CA GLU A 133 -7.59 0.55 -10.44
C GLU A 133 -6.75 0.78 -9.17
N VAL A 134 -7.18 0.22 -8.02
CA VAL A 134 -6.45 0.33 -6.75
C VAL A 134 -5.10 -0.41 -6.84
N MET A 135 -5.10 -1.61 -7.44
CA MET A 135 -3.91 -2.47 -7.50
C MET A 135 -2.88 -1.99 -8.53
N GLU A 136 -3.32 -1.44 -9.66
CA GLU A 136 -2.44 -0.92 -10.72
C GLU A 136 -1.93 0.50 -10.44
N ARG A 137 -2.45 1.16 -9.39
CA ARG A 137 -2.00 2.49 -8.97
C ARG A 137 -0.49 2.49 -8.73
N GLN A 138 0.18 3.45 -9.34
CA GLN A 138 1.62 3.61 -9.22
C GLN A 138 1.98 4.77 -8.29
N ASN A 139 3.01 4.60 -7.46
CA ASN A 139 3.54 5.65 -6.61
C ASN A 139 4.46 6.62 -7.37
N GLY A 140 5.14 7.53 -6.66
CA GLY A 140 6.06 8.52 -7.25
C GLY A 140 7.26 7.91 -7.99
N ARG A 141 7.59 6.64 -7.74
CA ARG A 141 8.61 5.86 -8.49
C ARG A 141 8.01 5.08 -9.66
N ARG A 142 6.74 5.30 -9.97
CA ARG A 142 5.92 4.53 -10.91
C ARG A 142 5.84 3.03 -10.56
N GLU A 143 6.02 2.67 -9.29
CA GLU A 143 5.93 1.28 -8.83
C GLU A 143 4.53 1.00 -8.26
N THR A 144 4.07 -0.23 -8.41
CA THR A 144 2.85 -0.75 -7.76
C THR A 144 3.16 -1.35 -6.39
N ALA A 145 2.13 -1.64 -5.58
CA ALA A 145 2.27 -2.34 -4.30
C ALA A 145 2.96 -3.72 -4.42
N LEU A 146 2.89 -4.38 -5.60
CA LEU A 146 3.62 -5.62 -5.86
C LEU A 146 5.15 -5.41 -5.80
N HIS A 147 5.66 -4.27 -6.26
CA HIS A 147 7.10 -3.98 -6.20
C HIS A 147 7.57 -3.85 -4.75
N ASP A 148 6.77 -3.22 -3.88
CA ASP A 148 7.05 -3.11 -2.45
C ASP A 148 7.03 -4.51 -1.78
N ALA A 149 6.08 -5.39 -2.13
CA ALA A 149 6.04 -6.78 -1.63
C ALA A 149 7.27 -7.60 -2.09
N VAL A 150 7.68 -7.46 -3.36
CA VAL A 150 8.89 -8.10 -3.89
C VAL A 150 10.14 -7.59 -3.18
N ARG A 151 10.20 -6.28 -2.90
CA ARG A 151 11.30 -5.65 -2.14
C ARG A 151 11.43 -6.19 -0.73
N LEU A 152 10.29 -6.41 -0.08
CA LEU A 152 10.20 -6.97 1.26
C LEU A 152 10.68 -8.44 1.29
N GLY A 153 10.54 -9.17 0.19
CA GLY A 153 10.85 -10.60 0.15
C GLY A 153 9.72 -11.48 0.71
N ASP A 154 8.51 -10.94 0.84
CA ASP A 154 7.36 -11.69 1.32
C ASP A 154 6.66 -12.42 0.17
N LYS A 155 7.04 -13.69 -0.03
CA LYS A 155 6.44 -14.53 -1.06
C LYS A 155 4.94 -14.73 -0.87
N GLN A 156 4.44 -14.84 0.36
CA GLN A 156 3.02 -15.09 0.58
C GLN A 156 2.18 -13.88 0.16
N LEU A 157 2.68 -12.69 0.46
CA LEU A 157 2.04 -11.46 0.01
C LEU A 157 2.12 -11.30 -1.52
N VAL A 158 3.26 -11.63 -2.13
CA VAL A 158 3.41 -11.63 -3.59
C VAL A 158 2.41 -12.60 -4.25
N ASP A 159 2.36 -13.85 -3.78
CA ASP A 159 1.43 -14.87 -4.28
C ASP A 159 -0.02 -14.36 -4.16
N HIS A 160 -0.36 -13.71 -3.05
CA HIS A 160 -1.69 -13.15 -2.84
C HIS A 160 -2.02 -12.04 -3.84
N LEU A 161 -1.16 -11.03 -3.98
CA LEU A 161 -1.39 -9.91 -4.90
C LEU A 161 -1.53 -10.38 -6.35
N ILE A 162 -0.69 -11.32 -6.77
CA ILE A 162 -0.74 -11.91 -8.11
C ILE A 162 -2.00 -12.76 -8.30
N SER A 163 -2.40 -13.53 -7.28
CA SER A 163 -3.64 -14.34 -7.36
C SER A 163 -4.89 -13.49 -7.55
N VAL A 164 -4.89 -12.27 -7.02
CA VAL A 164 -5.99 -11.31 -7.19
C VAL A 164 -5.89 -10.61 -8.55
N HIS A 165 -4.69 -10.16 -8.93
CA HIS A 165 -4.48 -9.45 -10.19
C HIS A 165 -3.18 -9.86 -10.90
N PRO A 166 -3.19 -10.92 -11.73
CA PRO A 166 -1.97 -11.47 -12.35
C PRO A 166 -1.22 -10.46 -13.23
N ARG A 167 -1.93 -9.48 -13.81
CA ARG A 167 -1.36 -8.46 -14.69
C ARG A 167 -0.38 -7.52 -14.00
N LEU A 168 -0.39 -7.45 -12.67
CA LEU A 168 0.58 -6.66 -11.92
C LEU A 168 2.04 -7.04 -12.22
N ALA A 169 2.30 -8.32 -12.50
CA ALA A 169 3.63 -8.82 -12.82
C ALA A 169 4.17 -8.28 -14.17
N ARG A 170 3.30 -7.68 -14.99
CA ARG A 170 3.63 -7.11 -16.31
C ARG A 170 4.05 -5.64 -16.23
N LEU A 171 3.68 -4.94 -15.16
CA LEU A 171 3.85 -3.49 -15.04
C LEU A 171 5.26 -3.15 -14.53
N PRO A 172 6.12 -2.51 -15.33
CA PRO A 172 7.42 -2.07 -14.86
C PRO A 172 7.32 -0.75 -14.06
N GLY A 173 8.24 -0.60 -13.10
CA GLY A 173 8.52 0.64 -12.39
C GLY A 173 9.06 1.76 -13.29
N GLY A 174 9.37 2.90 -12.69
CA GLY A 174 9.72 4.13 -13.40
C GLY A 174 11.04 4.09 -14.15
N ASP A 175 12.00 3.33 -13.64
CA ASP A 175 13.29 3.06 -14.27
C ASP A 175 13.25 1.84 -15.21
N GLY A 176 12.08 1.24 -15.43
CA GLY A 176 11.92 0.02 -16.21
C GLY A 176 12.08 -1.26 -15.40
N MET A 177 12.31 -1.19 -14.07
CA MET A 177 12.37 -2.39 -13.22
C MET A 177 11.03 -3.10 -13.15
N SER A 178 10.94 -4.26 -13.78
CA SER A 178 9.84 -5.20 -13.59
C SER A 178 9.90 -5.88 -12.20
N PRO A 179 8.77 -6.38 -11.67
CA PRO A 179 8.76 -7.19 -10.46
C PRO A 179 9.70 -8.40 -10.55
N LEU A 180 9.81 -9.03 -11.73
CA LEU A 180 10.69 -10.17 -11.93
C LEU A 180 12.18 -9.78 -11.94
N TYR A 181 12.55 -8.71 -12.65
CA TYR A 181 13.92 -8.18 -12.57
C TYR A 181 14.30 -7.86 -11.12
N LEU A 182 13.37 -7.24 -10.39
CA LEU A 182 13.57 -6.85 -9.00
C LEU A 182 13.77 -8.05 -8.07
N ALA A 183 12.96 -9.11 -8.24
CA ALA A 183 13.13 -10.34 -7.47
C ALA A 183 14.50 -10.99 -7.74
N VAL A 184 14.92 -11.04 -9.00
CA VAL A 184 16.21 -11.63 -9.40
C VAL A 184 17.39 -10.80 -8.90
N SER A 185 17.33 -9.47 -9.02
CA SER A 185 18.41 -8.57 -8.59
C SER A 185 18.61 -8.56 -7.08
N LEU A 186 17.51 -8.76 -6.31
CA LEU A 186 17.55 -8.92 -4.86
C LEU A 186 17.86 -10.35 -4.39
N GLY A 187 17.94 -11.32 -5.31
CA GLY A 187 18.19 -12.73 -4.97
C GLY A 187 17.01 -13.46 -4.34
N HIS A 188 15.78 -12.95 -4.51
CA HIS A 188 14.56 -13.59 -4.04
C HIS A 188 14.12 -14.69 -5.01
N ASP A 189 14.89 -15.77 -5.09
CA ASP A 189 14.75 -16.82 -6.11
C ASP A 189 13.34 -17.47 -6.10
N HIS A 190 12.83 -17.78 -4.91
CA HIS A 190 11.47 -18.27 -4.66
C HIS A 190 10.34 -17.32 -5.12
N ILE A 191 10.57 -16.00 -5.10
CA ILE A 191 9.62 -15.00 -5.62
C ILE A 191 9.74 -14.89 -7.13
N ALA A 192 10.97 -14.92 -7.66
CA ALA A 192 11.21 -14.93 -9.10
C ALA A 192 10.56 -16.15 -9.76
N GLU A 193 10.64 -17.32 -9.12
CA GLU A 193 9.96 -18.53 -9.57
C GLU A 193 8.43 -18.37 -9.55
N ALA A 194 7.86 -17.85 -8.45
CA ALA A 194 6.42 -17.62 -8.34
C ALA A 194 5.89 -16.64 -9.41
N LEU A 195 6.64 -15.58 -9.69
CA LEU A 195 6.34 -14.63 -10.76
C LEU A 195 6.44 -15.29 -12.13
N HIS A 196 7.48 -16.10 -12.38
CA HIS A 196 7.69 -16.78 -13.66
C HIS A 196 6.56 -17.77 -13.99
N GLN A 197 6.00 -18.44 -12.98
CA GLN A 197 4.90 -19.39 -13.16
C GLN A 197 3.56 -18.76 -13.62
N GLN A 198 3.44 -17.42 -13.63
CA GLN A 198 2.21 -16.72 -14.02
C GLN A 198 2.01 -16.57 -15.55
N GLY A 199 2.94 -17.06 -16.37
CA GLY A 199 2.78 -17.17 -17.82
C GLY A 199 3.49 -16.08 -18.65
N ASP A 200 3.23 -16.11 -19.97
CA ASP A 200 4.15 -15.62 -21.01
C ASP A 200 4.17 -14.10 -21.26
N GLU A 201 3.43 -13.29 -20.51
CA GLU A 201 3.38 -11.83 -20.72
C GLU A 201 4.12 -11.01 -19.65
N LEU A 202 4.99 -11.66 -18.87
CA LEU A 202 5.83 -11.01 -17.87
C LEU A 202 6.74 -9.95 -18.49
N SER A 203 6.93 -8.86 -17.76
CA SER A 203 8.02 -7.95 -18.07
C SER A 203 9.30 -8.50 -17.45
N TYR A 204 10.34 -8.63 -18.28
CA TYR A 204 11.71 -8.96 -17.84
C TYR A 204 12.59 -7.71 -17.76
N ALA A 205 12.02 -6.53 -18.02
CA ALA A 205 12.76 -5.29 -18.14
C ALA A 205 13.40 -4.87 -16.81
N GLY A 206 14.55 -4.23 -16.94
CA GLY A 206 15.31 -3.60 -15.88
C GLY A 206 15.84 -2.24 -16.33
N PRO A 207 16.58 -1.54 -15.45
CA PRO A 207 17.10 -0.23 -15.71
C PRO A 207 18.12 -0.26 -16.85
N ALA A 208 18.22 0.84 -17.58
CA ALA A 208 19.17 1.02 -18.68
C ALA A 208 19.10 -0.09 -19.76
N GLY A 209 17.92 -0.67 -19.98
CA GLY A 209 17.72 -1.74 -20.98
C GLY A 209 18.25 -3.11 -20.54
N GLN A 210 18.66 -3.28 -19.27
CA GLN A 210 18.96 -4.59 -18.73
C GLN A 210 17.71 -5.46 -18.65
N THR A 211 17.93 -6.77 -18.55
CA THR A 211 16.85 -7.75 -18.35
C THR A 211 17.11 -8.56 -17.08
N ALA A 212 16.10 -9.29 -16.60
CA ALA A 212 16.26 -10.17 -15.43
C ALA A 212 17.41 -11.18 -15.62
N LEU A 213 17.67 -11.63 -16.85
CA LEU A 213 18.82 -12.49 -17.16
C LEU A 213 20.17 -11.78 -16.93
N HIS A 214 20.28 -10.49 -17.29
CA HIS A 214 21.48 -9.71 -16.99
C HIS A 214 21.72 -9.63 -15.48
N ALA A 215 20.67 -9.36 -14.69
CA ALA A 215 20.75 -9.34 -13.23
C ALA A 215 21.16 -10.70 -12.66
N ALA A 216 20.61 -11.81 -13.17
CA ALA A 216 20.97 -13.17 -12.75
C ALA A 216 22.46 -13.47 -12.97
N VAL A 217 23.00 -13.11 -14.14
CA VAL A 217 24.41 -13.32 -14.48
C VAL A 217 25.33 -12.49 -13.60
N LEU A 218 24.99 -11.22 -13.35
CA LEU A 218 25.79 -10.35 -12.48
C LEU A 218 25.86 -10.89 -11.04
N ARG A 219 24.71 -11.31 -10.49
CA ARG A 219 24.63 -11.91 -9.16
C ARG A 219 25.40 -13.24 -9.08
N GLY A 220 25.29 -14.09 -10.09
CA GLY A 220 26.03 -15.35 -10.17
C GLY A 220 27.55 -15.15 -10.23
N LYS A 221 28.01 -14.10 -10.91
CA LYS A 221 29.43 -13.70 -10.92
C LYS A 221 29.89 -13.19 -9.56
N GLU A 222 29.11 -12.37 -8.87
CA GLU A 222 29.45 -11.91 -7.51
C GLU A 222 29.55 -13.08 -6.53
N PHE A 223 28.60 -14.03 -6.57
CA PHE A 223 28.67 -15.25 -5.77
C PHE A 223 29.93 -16.08 -6.11
N SER A 224 30.20 -16.28 -7.40
CA SER A 224 31.41 -17.00 -7.85
C SER A 224 32.71 -16.29 -7.44
N PHE A 225 32.74 -14.96 -7.47
CA PHE A 225 33.90 -14.16 -7.07
C PHE A 225 34.16 -14.22 -5.56
N ILE A 226 33.11 -14.18 -4.72
CA ILE A 226 33.23 -14.33 -3.26
C ILE A 226 33.72 -15.73 -2.88
N TYR A 227 33.22 -16.77 -3.56
CA TYR A 227 33.70 -18.15 -3.36
C TYR A 227 35.15 -18.34 -3.84
N ALA A 228 35.54 -17.72 -4.95
CA ALA A 228 36.93 -17.77 -5.43
C ALA A 228 37.93 -17.08 -4.47
N ILE A 229 37.50 -16.04 -3.74
CA ILE A 229 38.35 -15.36 -2.75
C ILE A 229 38.50 -16.18 -1.45
N HIS A 230 37.50 -16.99 -1.07
CA HIS A 230 37.59 -17.85 0.12
C HIS A 230 38.40 -19.14 -0.11
N VAL A 231 38.46 -19.65 -1.35
CA VAL A 231 39.21 -20.88 -1.67
C VAL A 231 40.71 -20.63 -1.94
N THR A 232 41.15 -19.36 -1.96
CA THR A 232 42.56 -18.99 -2.24
C THR A 232 43.35 -18.58 -0.99
N GLN A 233 42.83 -18.84 0.22
CA GLN A 233 43.46 -18.49 1.51
C GLN A 233 43.80 -19.72 2.40
N GLU A 234 43.85 -20.94 1.85
CA GLU A 234 44.37 -22.14 2.55
C GLU A 234 45.68 -22.65 1.94
#